data_AF-A0A4U0UDB0-F1
#
_entry.id   AF-A0A4U0UDB0-F1
#
_cell.length_a   1.000
_cell.length_b   1.000
_cell.length_c   1.000
_cell.angle_alpha   90.00
_cell.angle_beta   90.00
_cell.angle_gamma   90.00
#
_symmetry.space_group_name_H-M   'P 1'
#
loop_
_entity.id
_entity.type
_entity.pdbx_description
1 polymer ?
#
loop_
_entity_poly.entity_id
_entity_poly.type
_entity_poly.pdbx_seq_one_letter_code
_entity_poly.pdbx_strand_id
1 'polypeptide(L)'
;GKLRAKTARAGDFTGSVFRNGLMMAAGSVFGIQGLVYGAELLYNENPTIATNTTYLLQIYAGYFLILFLVLLFCFVCRAWTIAKVNYAFVFEFDTRHHLDWRQLSELPCFFLFLLGFIAWLNFSRFGSDNMYIYWPVLLIAVTVLVLFFPAPVLYNRSRRWFLYSNWRLLLAGLYPVEFRDFFLGDMFCSLTYVMGHLELFFCLYANDWANPHK
;
A
#
# COMPACT_ATOMS: atom_id res chain seq x y z
N GLY A 1 -29.57 13.03 18.20
CA GLY A 1 -28.54 12.71 19.20
C GLY A 1 -27.65 11.55 18.76
N LYS A 2 -26.62 11.84 17.95
CA LYS A 2 -25.69 10.82 17.38
C LYS A 2 -24.23 11.02 17.82
N LEU A 3 -24.00 11.73 18.92
CA LEU A 3 -22.67 12.28 19.27
C LEU A 3 -21.89 11.52 20.35
N ARG A 4 -22.26 10.30 20.72
CA ARG A 4 -21.54 9.59 21.79
C ARG A 4 -21.22 8.13 21.43
N ALA A 5 -20.29 7.96 20.50
CA ALA A 5 -19.56 6.71 20.38
C ALA A 5 -18.51 6.68 21.52
N LYS A 6 -18.54 5.64 22.36
CA LYS A 6 -17.51 5.43 23.40
C LYS A 6 -16.21 5.02 22.69
N THR A 7 -15.20 5.87 22.73
CA THR A 7 -13.83 5.52 22.31
C THR A 7 -13.25 4.52 23.31
N ALA A 8 -12.69 3.41 22.83
CA ALA A 8 -12.06 2.38 23.67
C ALA A 8 -10.89 2.98 24.49
N ARG A 9 -10.65 2.42 25.69
CA ARG A 9 -9.64 2.92 26.64
C ARG A 9 -8.24 2.91 26.03
N ALA A 10 -7.45 3.95 26.31
CA ALA A 10 -6.13 4.20 25.74
C ALA A 10 -5.03 3.14 26.03
N GLY A 11 -5.31 2.14 26.88
CA GLY A 11 -4.35 1.11 27.31
C GLY A 11 -4.25 -0.13 26.40
N ASP A 12 -5.21 -0.37 25.51
CA ASP A 12 -5.33 -1.67 24.83
C ASP A 12 -4.55 -1.78 23.49
N PHE A 13 -3.93 -0.69 23.03
CA PHE A 13 -3.31 -0.63 21.68
C PHE A 13 -1.78 -0.74 21.67
N THR A 14 -1.14 -1.04 22.81
CA THR A 14 0.33 -1.14 22.91
C THR A 14 0.89 -2.21 21.96
N GLY A 15 0.22 -3.36 21.83
CA GLY A 15 0.61 -4.41 20.90
C GLY A 15 0.53 -3.99 19.43
N SER A 16 -0.48 -3.20 19.05
CA SER A 16 -0.60 -2.64 17.70
C SER A 16 0.54 -1.69 17.37
N VAL A 17 0.85 -0.77 18.29
CA VAL A 17 1.96 0.18 18.11
C VAL A 17 3.30 -0.53 17.96
N PHE A 18 3.56 -1.54 18.80
CA PHE A 18 4.78 -2.33 18.73
C PHE A 18 4.92 -3.07 17.38
N ARG A 19 3.86 -3.76 16.94
CA ARG A 19 3.86 -4.47 15.63
C ARG A 19 4.08 -3.51 14.46
N ASN A 20 3.43 -2.34 14.49
CA ASN A 20 3.64 -1.32 13.46
C ASN A 20 5.08 -0.84 13.40
N GLY A 21 5.67 -0.52 14.56
CA GLY A 21 7.05 -0.09 14.65
C GLY A 21 8.01 -1.17 14.14
N LEU A 22 7.81 -2.43 14.54
CA LEU A 22 8.62 -3.55 14.11
C LEU A 22 8.53 -3.79 12.60
N MET A 23 7.32 -3.84 12.04
CA MET A 23 7.11 -4.05 10.59
C MET A 23 7.64 -2.88 9.76
N MET A 24 7.41 -1.65 10.21
CA MET A 24 7.91 -0.46 9.52
C MET A 24 9.44 -0.40 9.53
N ALA A 25 10.07 -0.70 10.68
CA ALA A 25 11.53 -0.72 10.79
C ALA A 25 12.16 -1.88 9.98
N ALA A 26 11.59 -3.08 10.05
CA ALA A 26 12.08 -4.20 9.24
C ALA A 26 11.91 -3.92 7.74
N GLY A 27 10.75 -3.38 7.34
CA GLY A 27 10.47 -2.99 5.96
C GLY A 27 11.39 -1.90 5.44
N SER A 28 11.72 -0.90 6.26
CA SER A 28 12.65 0.16 5.86
C SER A 28 14.08 -0.36 5.72
N VAL A 29 14.55 -1.21 6.64
CA VAL A 29 15.90 -1.81 6.55
C VAL A 29 16.04 -2.66 5.28
N PHE A 30 15.11 -3.59 5.04
CA PHE A 30 15.14 -4.39 3.82
C PHE A 30 14.93 -3.54 2.56
N GLY A 31 14.03 -2.56 2.60
CA GLY A 31 13.79 -1.66 1.48
C GLY A 31 15.02 -0.81 1.11
N ILE A 32 15.73 -0.26 2.10
CA ILE A 32 16.97 0.49 1.88
C ILE A 32 18.04 -0.44 1.30
N GLN A 33 18.24 -1.63 1.88
CA GLN A 33 19.23 -2.58 1.37
C GLN A 33 18.89 -3.05 -0.07
N GLY A 34 17.63 -3.34 -0.33
CA GLY A 34 17.14 -3.69 -1.68
C GLY A 34 17.36 -2.54 -2.67
N LEU A 35 17.14 -1.29 -2.26
CA LEU A 35 17.39 -0.13 -3.11
C LEU A 35 18.88 0.07 -3.40
N VAL A 36 19.77 -0.18 -2.43
CA VAL A 36 21.23 -0.14 -2.67
C VAL A 36 21.62 -1.20 -3.71
N TYR A 37 21.16 -2.45 -3.55
CA TYR A 37 21.42 -3.47 -4.56
C TYR A 37 20.81 -3.13 -5.92
N GLY A 38 19.56 -2.63 -5.97
CA GLY A 38 18.94 -2.18 -7.20
C GLY A 38 19.75 -1.06 -7.88
N ALA A 39 20.32 -0.14 -7.12
CA ALA A 39 21.20 0.90 -7.64
C ALA A 39 22.51 0.34 -8.20
N GLU A 40 23.13 -0.65 -7.53
CA GLU A 40 24.32 -1.34 -8.04
C GLU A 40 24.03 -2.08 -9.35
N LEU A 41 22.88 -2.76 -9.45
CA LEU A 41 22.46 -3.46 -10.66
C LEU A 41 22.19 -2.52 -11.85
N LEU A 42 21.89 -1.25 -11.60
CA LEU A 42 21.68 -0.25 -12.63
C LEU A 42 22.99 0.09 -13.39
N TYR A 43 24.14 -0.01 -12.72
CA TYR A 43 25.46 0.28 -13.29
C TYR A 43 26.21 -0.98 -13.74
N ASN A 44 25.54 -2.15 -13.76
CA ASN A 44 26.15 -3.41 -14.15
C ASN A 44 26.45 -3.45 -15.66
N GLU A 45 27.46 -4.22 -16.07
CA GLU A 45 27.93 -4.30 -17.47
C GLU A 45 26.87 -4.89 -18.43
N ASN A 46 25.91 -5.66 -17.90
CA ASN A 46 24.85 -6.28 -18.69
C ASN A 46 23.70 -5.29 -18.97
N PRO A 47 23.50 -4.83 -20.23
CA PRO A 47 22.52 -3.80 -20.54
C PRO A 47 21.07 -4.27 -20.29
N THR A 48 20.79 -5.56 -20.50
CA THR A 48 19.44 -6.14 -20.27
C THR A 48 19.03 -6.08 -18.80
N ILE A 49 19.96 -6.35 -17.89
CA ILE A 49 19.69 -6.32 -16.45
C ILE A 49 19.48 -4.87 -16.00
N ALA A 50 20.30 -3.93 -16.47
CA ALA A 50 20.15 -2.51 -16.14
C ALA A 50 18.78 -1.95 -16.60
N THR A 51 18.36 -2.27 -17.83
CA THR A 51 17.04 -1.88 -18.35
C THR A 51 15.90 -2.49 -17.52
N ASN A 52 15.95 -3.80 -17.24
CA ASN A 52 14.93 -4.45 -16.42
C ASN A 52 14.87 -3.86 -15.00
N THR A 53 16.02 -3.61 -14.40
CA THR A 53 16.15 -2.98 -13.07
C THR A 53 15.48 -1.61 -13.04
N THR A 54 15.64 -0.81 -14.09
CA THR A 54 15.02 0.52 -14.21
C THR A 54 13.50 0.44 -14.12
N TYR A 55 12.89 -0.44 -14.91
CA TYR A 55 11.43 -0.63 -14.89
C TYR A 55 10.94 -1.23 -13.56
N LEU A 56 11.69 -2.18 -12.99
CA LEU A 56 11.35 -2.76 -11.69
C LEU A 56 11.37 -1.70 -10.58
N LEU A 57 12.37 -0.82 -10.55
CA LEU A 57 12.44 0.29 -9.59
C LEU A 57 11.24 1.24 -9.72
N GLN A 58 10.79 1.52 -10.94
CA GLN A 58 9.59 2.34 -11.16
C GLN A 58 8.32 1.66 -10.63
N ILE A 59 8.16 0.35 -10.85
CA ILE A 59 7.02 -0.41 -10.32
C ILE A 59 7.05 -0.43 -8.78
N TYR A 60 8.21 -0.70 -8.17
CA TYR A 60 8.35 -0.66 -6.71
C TYR A 60 8.13 0.74 -6.13
N ALA A 61 8.57 1.79 -6.83
CA ALA A 61 8.29 3.17 -6.45
C ALA A 61 6.79 3.49 -6.49
N GLY A 62 6.08 3.02 -7.51
CA GLY A 62 4.63 3.17 -7.60
C GLY A 62 3.91 2.51 -6.43
N TYR A 63 4.29 1.27 -6.10
CA TYR A 63 3.76 0.55 -4.94
C TYR A 63 4.09 1.26 -3.61
N PHE A 64 5.32 1.75 -3.46
CA PHE A 64 5.75 2.52 -2.29
C PHE A 64 4.91 3.79 -2.11
N LEU A 65 4.65 4.55 -3.18
CA LEU A 65 3.87 5.79 -3.11
C LEU A 65 2.42 5.54 -2.65
N ILE A 66 1.80 4.44 -3.07
CA ILE A 66 0.48 4.03 -2.55
C ILE A 66 0.56 3.83 -1.04
N LEU A 67 1.52 3.03 -0.57
CA LEU A 67 1.68 2.75 0.87
C LEU A 67 2.01 4.00 1.66
N PHE A 68 2.89 4.85 1.13
CA PHE A 68 3.29 6.10 1.75
C PHE A 68 2.08 7.01 1.95
N LEU A 69 1.23 7.15 0.93
CA LEU A 69 0.03 7.97 1.03
C LEU A 69 -0.98 7.41 2.06
N VAL A 70 -1.14 6.09 2.13
CA VAL A 70 -1.99 5.45 3.14
C VAL A 70 -1.40 5.60 4.56
N LEU A 71 -0.09 5.57 4.72
CA LEU A 71 0.59 5.86 5.99
C LEU A 71 0.40 7.32 6.41
N LEU A 72 0.50 8.27 5.47
CA LEU A 72 0.18 9.67 5.71
C LEU A 72 -1.27 9.85 6.14
N PHE A 73 -2.21 9.13 5.51
CA PHE A 73 -3.61 9.12 5.96
C PHE A 73 -3.75 8.63 7.41
N CYS A 74 -3.04 7.56 7.78
CA CYS A 74 -3.03 7.07 9.17
C CYS A 74 -2.43 8.12 10.14
N PHE A 75 -1.39 8.84 9.71
CA PHE A 75 -0.80 9.93 10.49
C PHE A 75 -1.78 11.10 10.66
N VAL A 76 -2.51 11.47 9.61
CA VAL A 76 -3.58 12.47 9.69
C VAL A 76 -4.70 12.01 10.64
N CYS A 77 -5.07 10.73 10.63
CA CYS A 77 -6.02 10.17 11.61
C CYS A 77 -5.53 10.31 13.06
N ARG A 78 -4.22 10.14 13.31
CA ARG A 78 -3.62 10.46 14.61
C ARG A 78 -3.75 11.94 14.95
N ALA A 79 -3.44 12.83 14.02
CA ALA A 79 -3.56 14.27 14.23
C ALA A 79 -5.00 14.69 14.56
N TRP A 80 -5.99 14.15 13.83
CA TRP A 80 -7.41 14.35 14.13
C TRP A 80 -7.81 13.81 15.50
N THR A 81 -7.25 12.67 15.92
CA THR A 81 -7.48 12.12 17.26
C THR A 81 -6.99 13.06 18.36
N ILE A 82 -5.81 13.68 18.16
CA ILE A 82 -5.24 14.66 19.09
C ILE A 82 -6.09 15.94 19.10
N ALA A 83 -6.48 16.43 17.93
CA ALA A 83 -7.34 17.60 17.74
C ALA A 83 -8.82 17.35 18.10
N LYS A 84 -9.18 16.15 18.59
CA LYS A 84 -10.54 15.74 18.96
C LYS A 84 -11.56 15.81 17.81
N VAL A 85 -11.09 15.71 16.57
CA VAL A 85 -11.93 15.57 15.37
C VAL A 85 -12.37 14.11 15.24
N ASN A 86 -13.67 13.88 15.15
CA ASN A 86 -14.24 12.53 15.01
C ASN A 86 -14.17 12.06 13.56
N TYR A 87 -13.00 11.61 13.11
CA TYR A 87 -12.81 11.09 11.76
C TYR A 87 -13.66 9.83 11.50
N ALA A 88 -13.98 9.04 12.52
CA ALA A 88 -14.87 7.89 12.39
C ALA A 88 -16.26 8.30 11.87
N PHE A 89 -16.76 9.45 12.34
CA PHE A 89 -18.01 10.04 11.85
C PHE A 89 -17.85 10.68 10.47
N VAL A 90 -16.77 11.44 10.25
CA VAL A 90 -16.51 12.15 8.97
C VAL A 90 -16.40 11.19 7.78
N PHE A 91 -15.70 10.07 7.96
CA PHE A 91 -15.56 9.03 6.94
C PHE A 91 -16.69 7.99 6.98
N GLU A 92 -17.70 8.22 7.84
CA GLU A 92 -18.85 7.33 8.02
C GLU A 92 -18.46 5.86 8.23
N PHE A 93 -17.44 5.65 9.05
CA PHE A 93 -17.08 4.31 9.52
C PHE A 93 -18.21 3.76 10.41
N ASP A 94 -18.30 2.42 10.48
CA ASP A 94 -19.25 1.78 11.40
C ASP A 94 -18.91 2.18 12.84
N THR A 95 -19.77 3.00 13.45
CA THR A 95 -19.61 3.50 14.82
C THR A 95 -19.41 2.38 15.86
N ARG A 96 -19.88 1.15 15.59
CA ARG A 96 -19.73 0.01 16.49
C ARG A 96 -18.40 -0.74 16.34
N HIS A 97 -17.76 -0.65 15.18
CA HIS A 97 -16.59 -1.48 14.82
C HIS A 97 -15.49 -0.70 14.08
N HIS A 98 -15.38 0.61 14.29
CA HIS A 98 -14.31 1.40 13.70
C HIS A 98 -12.97 1.08 14.37
N LEU A 99 -11.92 0.99 13.56
CA LEU A 99 -10.56 0.78 14.05
C LEU A 99 -9.99 2.10 14.55
N ASP A 100 -9.20 2.02 15.61
CA ASP A 100 -8.32 3.13 15.99
C ASP A 100 -7.22 3.30 14.94
N TRP A 101 -6.68 4.52 14.80
CA TRP A 101 -5.61 4.81 13.84
C TRP A 101 -4.39 3.90 14.01
N ARG A 102 -4.12 3.43 15.24
CA ARG A 102 -3.03 2.46 15.53
C ARG A 102 -3.27 1.08 14.93
N GLN A 103 -4.52 0.63 14.91
CA GLN A 103 -4.88 -0.65 14.30
C GLN A 103 -5.02 -0.50 12.78
N LEU A 104 -5.54 0.65 12.33
CA LEU A 104 -5.63 0.98 10.92
C LEU A 104 -4.25 0.98 10.25
N SER A 105 -3.21 1.47 10.94
CA SER A 105 -1.85 1.47 10.42
C SER A 105 -1.17 0.10 10.33
N GLU A 106 -1.73 -0.97 10.91
CA GLU A 106 -1.13 -2.31 10.83
C GLU A 106 -1.08 -2.85 9.41
N LEU A 107 -2.13 -2.64 8.61
CA LEU A 107 -2.15 -3.08 7.21
C LEU A 107 -1.08 -2.40 6.35
N PRO A 108 -0.98 -1.06 6.28
CA PRO A 108 0.07 -0.43 5.49
C PRO A 108 1.48 -0.71 6.04
N CYS A 109 1.67 -0.87 7.36
CA CYS A 109 2.97 -1.28 7.92
C CYS A 109 3.35 -2.71 7.49
N PHE A 110 2.40 -3.64 7.50
CA PHE A 110 2.61 -5.01 7.01
C PHE A 110 2.98 -5.03 5.51
N PHE A 111 2.27 -4.27 4.69
CA PHE A 111 2.60 -4.19 3.26
C PHE A 111 3.92 -3.46 2.99
N LEU A 112 4.32 -2.49 3.83
CA LEU A 112 5.63 -1.85 3.75
C LEU A 112 6.75 -2.85 4.08
N PHE A 113 6.54 -3.70 5.09
CA PHE A 113 7.43 -4.83 5.37
C PHE A 113 7.56 -5.76 4.15
N LEU A 114 6.42 -6.17 3.59
CA LEU A 114 6.39 -7.07 2.43
C LEU A 114 7.10 -6.45 1.21
N LEU A 115 6.88 -5.16 0.95
CA LEU A 115 7.58 -4.40 -0.09
C LEU A 115 9.09 -4.46 0.11
N GLY A 116 9.56 -4.08 1.30
CA GLY A 116 11.00 -4.05 1.60
C GLY A 116 11.62 -5.44 1.47
N PHE A 117 10.97 -6.45 2.02
CA PHE A 117 11.44 -7.83 1.98
C PHE A 117 11.50 -8.40 0.54
N ILE A 118 10.45 -8.18 -0.26
CA ILE A 118 10.43 -8.63 -1.66
C ILE A 118 11.44 -7.86 -2.52
N ALA A 119 11.56 -6.55 -2.35
CA ALA A 119 12.54 -5.75 -3.09
C ALA A 119 13.97 -6.21 -2.76
N TRP A 120 14.26 -6.50 -1.49
CA TRP A 120 15.53 -7.07 -1.08
C TRP A 120 15.79 -8.45 -1.71
N LEU A 121 14.82 -9.38 -1.67
CA LEU A 121 14.97 -10.69 -2.33
C LEU A 121 15.17 -10.57 -3.85
N ASN A 122 14.45 -9.64 -4.48
CA ASN A 122 14.55 -9.39 -5.90
C ASN A 122 15.95 -8.90 -6.30
N PHE A 123 16.42 -7.81 -5.68
CA PHE A 123 17.68 -7.18 -6.05
C PHE A 123 18.91 -7.89 -5.48
N SER A 124 18.77 -8.72 -4.44
CA SER A 124 19.82 -9.69 -4.06
C SER A 124 19.95 -10.86 -5.03
N ARG A 125 19.18 -10.87 -6.14
CA ARG A 125 19.17 -11.91 -7.17
C ARG A 125 18.86 -13.30 -6.61
N PHE A 126 18.00 -13.35 -5.60
CA PHE A 126 17.55 -14.61 -5.03
C PHE A 126 16.57 -15.31 -5.98
N GLY A 127 16.90 -16.54 -6.39
CA GLY A 127 16.10 -17.37 -7.28
C GLY A 127 16.64 -17.47 -8.71
N SER A 128 15.83 -17.97 -9.63
CA SER A 128 16.18 -18.08 -11.05
C SER A 128 16.13 -16.72 -11.76
N ASP A 129 16.88 -16.55 -12.84
CA ASP A 129 16.90 -15.31 -13.63
C ASP A 129 15.51 -14.86 -14.12
N ASN A 130 14.64 -15.81 -14.48
CA ASN A 130 13.26 -15.51 -14.88
C ASN A 130 12.42 -14.91 -13.73
N MET A 131 12.69 -15.33 -12.48
CA MET A 131 11.95 -14.85 -11.30
C MET A 131 12.22 -13.37 -11.03
N TYR A 132 13.35 -12.84 -11.50
CA TYR A 132 13.73 -11.44 -11.32
C TYR A 132 12.64 -10.46 -11.79
N ILE A 133 11.94 -10.80 -12.87
CA ILE A 133 10.87 -9.96 -13.40
C ILE A 133 9.55 -10.17 -12.65
N TYR A 134 9.31 -11.36 -12.08
CA TYR A 134 8.01 -11.73 -11.49
C TYR A 134 7.84 -11.40 -10.00
N TRP A 135 8.91 -11.05 -9.27
CA TRP A 135 8.81 -10.63 -7.86
C TRP A 135 7.80 -9.49 -7.58
N PRO A 136 7.74 -8.39 -8.35
CA PRO A 136 6.69 -7.37 -8.14
C PRO A 136 5.28 -7.90 -8.45
N VAL A 137 5.14 -8.83 -9.39
CA VAL A 137 3.86 -9.51 -9.65
C VAL A 137 3.45 -10.34 -8.42
N LEU A 138 4.39 -11.04 -7.80
CA LEU A 138 4.15 -11.78 -6.57
C LEU A 138 3.72 -10.83 -5.44
N LEU A 139 4.39 -9.69 -5.27
CA LEU A 139 3.99 -8.66 -4.30
C LEU A 139 2.55 -8.20 -4.52
N ILE A 140 2.19 -7.81 -5.75
CA ILE A 140 0.84 -7.35 -6.10
C ILE A 140 -0.18 -8.47 -5.88
N ALA A 141 0.12 -9.70 -6.31
CA ALA A 141 -0.76 -10.85 -6.15
C ALA A 141 -1.02 -11.15 -4.67
N VAL A 142 0.01 -11.18 -3.83
CA VAL A 142 -0.13 -11.37 -2.38
C VAL A 142 -0.95 -10.24 -1.77
N THR A 143 -0.74 -8.99 -2.18
CA THR A 143 -1.52 -7.84 -1.69
C THR A 143 -2.99 -7.95 -2.05
N VAL A 144 -3.31 -8.26 -3.31
CA VAL A 144 -4.70 -8.50 -3.76
C VAL A 144 -5.30 -9.65 -2.99
N LEU A 145 -4.61 -10.79 -2.87
CA LEU A 145 -5.10 -11.93 -2.10
C LEU A 145 -5.40 -11.55 -0.65
N VAL A 146 -4.51 -10.84 0.03
CA VAL A 146 -4.71 -10.38 1.41
C VAL A 146 -5.88 -9.40 1.50
N LEU A 147 -6.06 -8.49 0.54
CA LEU A 147 -7.17 -7.52 0.55
C LEU A 147 -8.53 -8.20 0.36
N PHE A 148 -8.64 -9.14 -0.58
CA PHE A 148 -9.88 -9.84 -0.90
C PHE A 148 -10.14 -11.07 -0.01
N PHE A 149 -9.17 -11.48 0.82
CA PHE A 149 -9.33 -12.66 1.66
C PHE A 149 -10.50 -12.50 2.65
N PRO A 150 -11.53 -13.37 2.61
CA PRO A 150 -12.75 -13.17 3.38
C PRO A 150 -12.63 -13.59 4.85
N ALA A 151 -11.54 -14.27 5.24
CA ALA A 151 -11.36 -14.75 6.62
C ALA A 151 -11.18 -13.59 7.61
N PRO A 152 -11.55 -13.77 8.89
CA PRO A 152 -11.43 -12.75 9.95
C PRO A 152 -9.98 -12.50 10.41
N VAL A 153 -9.01 -12.62 9.52
CA VAL A 153 -7.58 -12.35 9.73
C VAL A 153 -7.25 -10.99 9.12
N LEU A 154 -6.36 -10.20 9.75
CA LEU A 154 -5.94 -8.86 9.28
C LEU A 154 -7.10 -7.87 9.05
N TYR A 155 -7.95 -7.68 10.07
CA TYR A 155 -9.00 -6.65 10.08
C TYR A 155 -9.93 -6.65 8.85
N ASN A 156 -10.55 -7.80 8.57
CA ASN A 156 -11.49 -8.02 7.45
C ASN A 156 -12.51 -6.87 7.23
N ARG A 157 -13.09 -6.30 8.29
CA ARG A 157 -14.05 -5.18 8.16
C ARG A 157 -13.43 -3.93 7.54
N SER A 158 -12.20 -3.59 7.90
CA SER A 158 -11.48 -2.44 7.34
C SER A 158 -11.11 -2.68 5.88
N ARG A 159 -10.68 -3.91 5.53
CA ARG A 159 -10.43 -4.28 4.13
C ARG A 159 -11.69 -4.19 3.28
N ARG A 160 -12.82 -4.71 3.77
CA ARG A 160 -14.12 -4.60 3.09
C ARG A 160 -14.55 -3.16 2.91
N TRP A 161 -14.38 -2.32 3.94
CA TRP A 161 -14.66 -0.89 3.84
C TRP A 161 -13.78 -0.24 2.77
N PHE A 162 -12.48 -0.52 2.76
CA PHE A 162 -11.55 0.01 1.77
C PHE A 162 -11.95 -0.43 0.34
N LEU A 163 -12.20 -1.72 0.12
CA LEU A 163 -12.63 -2.26 -1.17
C LEU A 163 -13.96 -1.65 -1.63
N TYR A 164 -14.94 -1.54 -0.73
CA TYR A 164 -16.24 -0.96 -1.04
C TYR A 164 -16.14 0.54 -1.40
N SER A 165 -15.33 1.31 -0.66
CA SER A 165 -15.13 2.73 -0.97
C SER A 165 -14.41 2.93 -2.31
N ASN A 166 -13.41 2.09 -2.63
CA ASN A 166 -12.77 2.11 -3.96
C ASN A 166 -13.76 1.71 -5.07
N TRP A 167 -14.62 0.72 -4.83
CA TRP A 167 -15.65 0.31 -5.80
C TRP A 167 -16.64 1.44 -6.10
N ARG A 168 -17.09 2.17 -5.06
CA ARG A 168 -17.94 3.35 -5.24
C ARG A 168 -17.26 4.45 -6.03
N LEU A 169 -15.98 4.70 -5.78
CA LEU A 169 -15.20 5.68 -6.51
C LEU A 169 -15.03 5.29 -8.00
N LEU A 170 -14.79 4.01 -8.29
CA LEU A 170 -14.72 3.51 -9.67
C LEU A 170 -16.05 3.69 -10.42
N LEU A 171 -17.17 3.57 -9.72
CA LEU A 171 -18.52 3.79 -10.25
C LEU A 171 -19.06 5.18 -9.89
N ALA A 172 -18.18 6.19 -9.77
CA ALA A 172 -18.58 7.56 -9.50
C ALA A 172 -19.62 8.03 -10.53
N GLY A 173 -20.76 8.53 -10.05
CA GLY A 173 -21.91 8.91 -10.86
C GLY A 173 -23.12 7.97 -10.73
N LEU A 174 -22.93 6.70 -10.33
CA LEU A 174 -24.04 5.78 -10.03
C LEU A 174 -24.50 5.85 -8.57
N TYR A 175 -23.63 6.34 -7.68
CA TYR A 175 -23.89 6.49 -6.25
C TYR A 175 -23.90 7.97 -5.86
N PRO A 176 -24.68 8.36 -4.83
CA PRO A 176 -24.54 9.70 -4.24
C PRO A 176 -23.13 9.86 -3.68
N VAL A 177 -22.54 11.02 -3.92
CA VAL A 177 -21.17 11.34 -3.48
C VAL A 177 -21.17 11.56 -1.97
N GLU A 178 -20.39 10.75 -1.27
CA GLU A 178 -20.11 10.92 0.16
C GLU A 178 -18.73 11.56 0.37
N PHE A 179 -18.49 12.09 1.58
CA PHE A 179 -17.20 12.69 1.93
C PHE A 179 -16.03 11.71 1.77
N ARG A 180 -16.26 10.42 2.07
CA ARG A 180 -15.24 9.38 1.90
C ARG A 180 -14.78 9.26 0.43
N ASP A 181 -15.71 9.41 -0.51
CA ASP A 181 -15.46 9.21 -1.93
C ASP A 181 -14.67 10.41 -2.47
N PHE A 182 -15.03 11.62 -2.04
CA PHE A 182 -14.29 12.85 -2.32
C PHE A 182 -12.84 12.77 -1.80
N PHE A 183 -12.65 12.37 -0.54
CA PHE A 183 -11.32 12.27 0.06
C PHE A 183 -10.45 11.20 -0.62
N LEU A 184 -11.03 10.04 -0.97
CA LEU A 184 -10.31 9.04 -1.76
C LEU A 184 -9.94 9.59 -3.13
N GLY A 185 -10.84 10.32 -3.80
CA GLY A 185 -10.55 11.03 -5.06
C GLY A 185 -9.30 11.91 -4.96
N ASP A 186 -9.18 12.72 -3.91
CA ASP A 186 -7.99 13.55 -3.66
C ASP A 186 -6.71 12.72 -3.45
N MET A 187 -6.82 11.57 -2.79
CA MET A 187 -5.71 10.62 -2.68
C MET A 187 -5.28 10.09 -4.05
N PHE A 188 -6.23 9.71 -4.92
CA PHE A 188 -5.93 9.23 -6.28
C PHE A 188 -5.32 10.33 -7.16
N CYS A 189 -5.77 11.59 -7.03
CA CYS A 189 -5.14 12.74 -7.68
C CYS A 189 -3.68 12.95 -7.24
N SER A 190 -3.31 12.53 -6.03
CA SER A 190 -1.92 12.56 -5.55
C SER A 190 -1.07 11.38 -6.05
N LEU A 191 -1.70 10.37 -6.66
CA LEU A 191 -1.06 9.15 -7.18
C LEU A 191 -0.93 9.16 -8.71
N THR A 192 -0.80 10.33 -9.34
CA THR A 192 -0.61 10.44 -10.80
C THR A 192 0.55 9.61 -11.33
N TYR A 193 1.66 9.54 -10.58
CA TYR A 193 2.79 8.67 -10.91
C TYR A 193 2.34 7.21 -11.04
N VAL A 194 1.59 6.71 -10.06
CA VAL A 194 1.10 5.32 -10.04
C VAL A 194 0.14 5.09 -11.19
N MET A 195 -0.81 6.01 -11.40
CA MET A 195 -1.79 5.90 -12.48
C MET A 195 -1.13 5.80 -13.86
N GLY A 196 -0.09 6.59 -14.12
CA GLY A 196 0.67 6.50 -15.38
C GLY A 196 1.48 5.20 -15.51
N HIS A 197 2.03 4.69 -14.40
CA HIS A 197 2.83 3.46 -14.43
C HIS A 197 2.00 2.17 -14.43
N LEU A 198 0.68 2.24 -14.22
CA LEU A 198 -0.21 1.09 -14.39
C LEU A 198 -0.24 0.60 -15.84
N GLU A 199 -0.29 1.53 -16.80
CA GLU A 199 -0.22 1.19 -18.23
C GLU A 199 1.10 0.51 -18.56
N LEU A 200 2.22 1.09 -18.11
CA LEU A 200 3.56 0.53 -18.27
C LEU A 200 3.64 -0.90 -17.72
N PHE A 201 3.07 -1.16 -16.53
CA PHE A 201 3.03 -2.49 -15.95
C PHE A 201 2.36 -3.48 -16.91
N PHE A 202 1.13 -3.20 -17.37
CA PHE A 202 0.43 -4.12 -18.27
C PHE A 202 1.14 -4.31 -19.61
N CYS A 203 1.70 -3.24 -20.20
CA CYS A 203 2.45 -3.33 -21.46
C CYS A 203 3.71 -4.20 -21.34
N LEU A 204 4.46 -4.08 -20.24
CA LEU A 204 5.68 -4.86 -20.02
C LEU A 204 5.39 -6.37 -19.94
N TYR A 205 4.36 -6.77 -19.19
CA TYR A 205 4.02 -8.19 -19.02
C TYR A 205 3.22 -8.78 -20.18
N ALA A 206 2.59 -7.96 -21.02
CA ALA A 206 1.91 -8.42 -22.23
C ALA A 206 2.86 -8.61 -23.43
N ASN A 207 3.92 -7.77 -23.53
CA ASN A 207 4.85 -7.74 -24.66
C ASN A 207 6.26 -8.28 -24.33
N ASP A 208 6.37 -9.18 -23.34
CA ASP A 208 7.58 -9.94 -22.97
C ASP A 208 8.85 -9.12 -22.71
N TRP A 209 8.73 -7.87 -22.23
CA TRP A 209 9.86 -7.00 -21.88
C TRP A 209 10.87 -6.72 -23.03
N ALA A 210 10.62 -7.24 -24.24
CA ALA A 210 11.57 -7.26 -25.35
C ALA A 210 11.61 -5.94 -26.14
N ASN A 211 10.56 -5.11 -26.04
CA ASN A 211 10.50 -3.77 -26.65
C ASN A 211 9.62 -2.82 -25.82
N PRO A 212 10.13 -2.27 -24.70
CA PRO A 212 9.33 -1.42 -23.81
C PRO A 212 9.07 0.01 -24.36
N HIS A 213 9.56 0.34 -25.55
CA HIS A 213 9.36 1.63 -26.22
C HIS A 213 8.20 1.65 -27.24
N LYS A 214 7.52 0.52 -27.45
CA LYS A 214 6.32 0.43 -28.29
C LYS A 214 5.07 0.36 -27.43
#